data_AF-A0A3D4ABD0-F1
#
_entry.id   AF-A0A3D4ABD0-F1
#
_cell.length_a   1.000
_cell.length_b   1.000
_cell.length_c   1.000
_cell.angle_alpha   90.00
_cell.angle_beta   90.00
_cell.angle_gamma   90.00
#
_symmetry.space_group_name_H-M   'P 1'
#
loop_
_entity.id
_entity.type
_entity.pdbx_description
1 polymer ?
#
loop_
_entity_poly.entity_id
_entity_poly.type
_entity_poly.pdbx_seq_one_letter_code
_entity_poly.pdbx_strand_id
1 'polypeptide(L)'
;KLQRRCAEALGTALPQDGRAIYMIVEKILTGDETLRKDWPVHGTTGYDFASQVTQLLVDSSAETAMTKTFNRFIGHSLHFNHLVYAKKLLVMRLALANDVNVLGNMVDRLSEQNRWYRDFTLEALARAVRETIACFPVYRTYLAPGRPVSDEDRQVIERAIAAAKRRNPGMEESIFNFLRDILLSRFPGIPDDDARAAHTHFILKFQQSTGPVMAKGVEDTAFYIYNRLAALNDVGGEPQQFGLGVDAFHERNLNRQRDWPATLLATSTHDTKRSEDVRARMIAISEMPELWRRSLQRWRVVNRRWKRSVNDTEAPDANEEYLLYQTLIGTWPIQPSGEPEENSTPEYVERIQTYMAKALNEANVNTSWIQPNEEWLAAMRDFIAKILEASLKSKFLPSFLPVAKEIARLGAINSLTQALLKLTSPGVPDIYQGNEILEFSLVDPDNRRPVDYKHRREMLAQLAQANPRELVDLWPDGRIKMFLTQRALQFRREHVDLFQRGSYLPLRASGTLAECCISFARQLDRRWIVVIAPRLSSRIGFPPVGEKWKDTVVDLPETLVLENAREIFTGREIGFDGRRLNLAEGLSILPFAAITNVR
;
A
#
# COMPACT_ATOMS: atom_id res chain seq x y z
N LYS A 1 -25.29 14.69 9.45
CA LYS A 1 -25.31 16.14 9.81
C LYS A 1 -24.58 16.98 8.76
N LEU A 2 -23.33 16.67 8.42
CA LEU A 2 -22.56 17.44 7.43
C LEU A 2 -23.24 17.51 6.05
N GLN A 3 -23.58 16.38 5.44
CA GLN A 3 -24.29 16.34 4.14
C GLN A 3 -25.58 17.16 4.12
N ARG A 4 -26.36 17.14 5.20
CA ARG A 4 -27.57 17.97 5.33
C ARG A 4 -27.24 19.46 5.33
N ARG A 5 -26.24 19.88 6.11
CA ARG A 5 -25.76 21.27 6.13
C ARG A 5 -25.21 21.71 4.77
N CYS A 6 -24.56 20.81 4.04
CA CYS A 6 -24.10 21.08 2.67
C CYS A 6 -25.28 21.26 1.71
N ALA A 7 -26.32 20.42 1.79
CA ALA A 7 -27.54 20.58 1.00
C ALA A 7 -28.21 21.95 1.28
N GLU A 8 -28.37 22.28 2.56
CA GLU A 8 -28.90 23.58 3.00
C GLU A 8 -28.09 24.76 2.44
N ALA A 9 -26.75 24.69 2.52
CA ALA A 9 -25.86 25.73 2.01
C ALA A 9 -25.88 25.86 0.48
N LEU A 10 -26.11 24.77 -0.24
CA LEU A 10 -26.23 24.74 -1.71
C LEU A 10 -27.62 25.10 -2.21
N GLY A 11 -28.61 25.24 -1.32
CA GLY A 11 -30.00 25.46 -1.69
C GLY A 11 -30.64 24.27 -2.42
N THR A 12 -30.11 23.05 -2.22
CA THR A 12 -30.61 21.84 -2.86
C THR A 12 -31.29 20.92 -1.85
N ALA A 13 -32.28 20.15 -2.30
CA ALA A 13 -32.87 19.10 -1.47
C ALA A 13 -31.84 17.99 -1.21
N LEU A 14 -31.83 17.44 0.01
CA LEU A 14 -30.99 16.29 0.33
C LEU A 14 -31.45 15.09 -0.52
N PRO A 15 -30.57 14.49 -1.34
CA PRO A 15 -30.94 13.32 -2.14
C PRO A 15 -31.36 12.13 -1.26
N GLN A 16 -32.07 11.17 -1.85
CA GLN A 16 -32.62 10.01 -1.13
C GLN A 16 -31.54 9.14 -0.47
N ASP A 17 -30.35 9.08 -1.07
CA ASP A 17 -29.19 8.37 -0.51
C ASP A 17 -28.47 9.15 0.61
N GLY A 18 -28.93 10.36 0.91
CA GLY A 18 -28.39 11.23 1.96
C GLY A 18 -27.07 11.93 1.61
N ARG A 19 -26.66 11.93 0.33
CA ARG A 19 -25.35 12.43 -0.13
C ARG A 19 -25.53 13.66 -1.03
N ALA A 20 -25.47 14.84 -0.44
CA ALA A 20 -25.66 16.11 -1.17
C ALA A 20 -24.43 16.53 -1.99
N ILE A 21 -23.23 16.20 -1.51
CA ILE A 21 -21.96 16.49 -2.20
C ILE A 21 -21.09 15.24 -2.25
N TYR A 22 -20.23 15.17 -3.28
CA TYR A 22 -19.14 14.20 -3.31
C TYR A 22 -18.26 14.39 -2.07
N MET A 23 -18.08 13.32 -1.32
CA MET A 23 -17.42 13.34 -0.02
C MET A 23 -16.73 12.01 0.18
N ILE A 24 -15.45 12.05 0.43
CA ILE A 24 -14.59 10.91 0.72
C ILE A 24 -13.93 11.11 2.07
N VAL A 25 -13.52 10.03 2.70
CA VAL A 25 -12.83 10.06 3.99
C VAL A 25 -11.43 9.48 3.86
N GLU A 26 -10.46 10.14 4.44
CA GLU A 26 -9.18 9.50 4.70
C GLU A 26 -9.39 8.49 5.84
N LYS A 27 -9.42 7.20 5.47
CA LYS A 27 -9.61 6.11 6.42
C LYS A 27 -8.86 4.89 5.94
N ILE A 28 -7.99 4.38 6.80
CA ILE A 28 -7.22 3.17 6.53
C ILE A 28 -8.04 1.94 6.93
N LEU A 29 -8.33 1.08 5.97
CA LEU A 29 -9.00 -0.21 6.17
C LEU A 29 -7.93 -1.30 6.36
N THR A 30 -8.16 -2.27 7.25
CA THR A 30 -7.22 -3.36 7.52
C THR A 30 -7.91 -4.71 7.31
N GLY A 31 -7.24 -5.64 6.61
CA GLY A 31 -7.78 -6.97 6.32
C GLY A 31 -9.11 -6.89 5.59
N ASP A 32 -10.10 -7.61 6.11
CA ASP A 32 -11.46 -7.66 5.57
C ASP A 32 -12.38 -6.55 6.11
N GLU A 33 -11.82 -5.53 6.77
CA GLU A 33 -12.61 -4.39 7.24
C GLU A 33 -13.27 -3.66 6.05
N THR A 34 -14.55 -3.30 6.21
CA THR A 34 -15.28 -2.51 5.23
C THR A 34 -15.61 -1.14 5.78
N LEU A 35 -15.71 -0.14 4.89
CA LEU A 35 -16.22 1.17 5.29
C LEU A 35 -17.67 1.04 5.75
N ARG A 36 -18.05 1.76 6.81
CA ARG A 36 -19.40 1.68 7.39
C ARG A 36 -20.46 2.16 6.39
N LYS A 37 -21.42 1.28 6.08
CA LYS A 37 -22.45 1.52 5.06
C LYS A 37 -23.43 2.64 5.41
N ASP A 38 -23.59 2.96 6.69
CA ASP A 38 -24.46 4.04 7.17
C ASP A 38 -23.79 5.43 7.11
N TRP A 39 -22.51 5.51 6.73
CA TRP A 39 -21.83 6.78 6.53
C TRP A 39 -22.27 7.43 5.21
N PRO A 40 -22.74 8.69 5.23
CA PRO A 40 -23.21 9.36 4.02
C PRO A 40 -22.03 9.95 3.23
N VAL A 41 -21.14 9.06 2.77
CA VAL A 41 -19.90 9.32 2.02
C VAL A 41 -19.86 8.45 0.76
N HIS A 42 -18.89 8.69 -0.12
CA HIS A 42 -18.72 8.01 -1.40
C HIS A 42 -17.58 6.99 -1.38
N GLY A 43 -16.77 6.96 -0.32
CA GLY A 43 -15.69 6.01 -0.14
C GLY A 43 -14.51 6.59 0.63
N THR A 44 -13.35 5.96 0.44
CA THR A 44 -12.06 6.33 1.04
C THR A 44 -11.22 7.19 0.08
N THR A 45 -10.05 7.62 0.54
CA THR A 45 -8.97 8.17 -0.29
C THR A 45 -8.21 7.12 -1.11
N GLY A 46 -8.53 5.82 -0.96
CA GLY A 46 -8.08 4.77 -1.89
C GLY A 46 -6.82 3.98 -1.52
N TYR A 47 -6.31 4.07 -0.28
CA TYR A 47 -5.18 3.25 0.19
C TYR A 47 -5.44 1.75 0.11
N ASP A 48 -6.70 1.32 0.25
CA ASP A 48 -7.12 -0.06 0.08
C ASP A 48 -6.84 -0.55 -1.35
N PHE A 49 -7.09 0.28 -2.37
CA PHE A 49 -6.74 -0.04 -3.75
C PHE A 49 -5.21 -0.08 -3.96
N ALA A 50 -4.46 0.86 -3.38
CA ALA A 50 -2.99 0.90 -3.45
C ALA A 50 -2.37 -0.42 -2.92
N SER A 51 -2.86 -0.89 -1.78
CA SER A 51 -2.45 -2.16 -1.17
C SER A 51 -2.82 -3.35 -2.05
N GLN A 52 -4.05 -3.39 -2.57
CA GLN A 52 -4.55 -4.45 -3.45
C GLN A 52 -3.73 -4.62 -4.72
N VAL A 53 -3.47 -3.53 -5.45
CA VAL A 53 -2.74 -3.59 -6.72
C VAL A 53 -1.25 -3.91 -6.50
N THR A 54 -0.66 -3.42 -5.41
CA THR A 54 0.72 -3.77 -5.03
C THR A 54 0.82 -5.27 -4.75
N GLN A 55 -0.09 -5.84 -3.95
CA GLN A 55 -0.09 -7.27 -3.62
C GLN A 55 -0.36 -8.17 -4.84
N LEU A 56 -1.21 -7.74 -5.78
CA LEU A 56 -1.50 -8.47 -7.02
C LEU A 56 -0.22 -8.71 -7.85
N LEU A 57 0.67 -7.72 -7.85
CA LEU A 57 1.90 -7.71 -8.64
C LEU A 57 3.08 -8.40 -7.94
N VAL A 58 2.91 -8.87 -6.69
CA VAL A 58 3.90 -9.71 -6.00
C VAL A 58 3.79 -11.17 -6.46
N ASP A 59 4.93 -11.82 -6.71
CA ASP A 59 4.98 -13.26 -6.88
C ASP A 59 4.77 -13.97 -5.53
N SER A 60 3.53 -14.32 -5.23
CA SER A 60 3.17 -14.96 -3.96
C SER A 60 3.89 -16.30 -3.72
N SER A 61 4.34 -16.98 -4.78
CA SER A 61 5.09 -18.23 -4.65
C SER A 61 6.47 -18.05 -4.01
N ALA A 62 7.01 -16.82 -4.06
CA ALA A 62 8.32 -16.49 -3.51
C ALA A 62 8.32 -16.23 -2.00
N GLU A 63 7.17 -16.24 -1.30
CA GLU A 63 7.06 -15.87 0.11
C GLU A 63 8.06 -16.63 0.99
N THR A 64 8.13 -17.96 0.82
CA THR A 64 9.00 -18.81 1.64
C THR A 64 10.47 -18.50 1.39
N ALA A 65 10.88 -18.32 0.13
CA ALA A 65 12.26 -18.03 -0.25
C ALA A 65 12.69 -16.64 0.25
N MET A 66 11.81 -15.65 0.11
CA MET A 66 12.04 -14.28 0.58
C MET A 66 12.11 -14.21 2.10
N THR A 67 11.22 -14.89 2.82
CA THR A 67 11.23 -14.94 4.29
C THR A 67 12.50 -15.61 4.81
N LYS A 68 12.92 -16.74 4.22
CA LYS A 68 14.18 -17.40 4.59
C LYS A 68 15.40 -16.52 4.31
N THR A 69 15.41 -15.82 3.18
CA THR A 69 16.49 -14.90 2.81
C THR A 69 16.59 -13.73 3.77
N PHE A 70 15.46 -13.09 4.09
CA PHE A 70 15.37 -12.00 5.05
C PHE A 70 15.88 -12.41 6.44
N ASN A 71 15.32 -13.48 7.02
CA ASN A 71 15.70 -13.96 8.36
C ASN A 71 17.19 -14.34 8.44
N ARG A 72 17.73 -14.97 7.39
CA ARG A 72 19.16 -15.30 7.32
C ARG A 72 20.03 -14.06 7.23
N PHE A 73 19.60 -13.05 6.48
CA PHE A 73 20.39 -11.83 6.32
C PHE A 73 20.49 -11.04 7.63
N ILE A 74 19.36 -10.87 8.32
CA ILE A 74 19.30 -10.16 9.61
C ILE A 74 19.74 -11.00 10.82
N GLY A 75 19.92 -12.31 10.63
CA GLY A 75 20.45 -13.24 11.63
C GLY A 75 19.43 -13.74 12.66
N HIS A 76 18.14 -13.41 12.52
CA HIS A 76 17.08 -13.85 13.43
C HIS A 76 15.71 -13.89 12.71
N SER A 77 14.70 -14.42 13.38
CA SER A 77 13.32 -14.44 12.87
C SER A 77 12.51 -13.29 13.47
N LEU A 78 11.69 -12.65 12.64
CA LEU A 78 10.76 -11.59 13.05
C LEU A 78 9.32 -12.00 12.75
N HIS A 79 8.50 -12.11 13.79
CA HIS A 79 7.06 -12.32 13.67
C HIS A 79 6.33 -10.98 13.66
N PHE A 80 5.71 -10.63 12.53
CA PHE A 80 5.10 -9.31 12.33
C PHE A 80 4.09 -8.93 13.42
N ASN A 81 3.19 -9.84 13.79
CA ASN A 81 2.17 -9.58 14.82
C ASN A 81 2.78 -9.33 16.22
N HIS A 82 3.93 -9.95 16.53
CA HIS A 82 4.64 -9.69 17.79
C HIS A 82 5.32 -8.33 17.77
N LEU A 83 5.90 -7.97 16.62
CA LEU A 83 6.49 -6.66 16.40
C LEU A 83 5.43 -5.55 16.54
N VAL A 84 4.28 -5.66 15.86
CA VAL A 84 3.18 -4.69 15.94
C VAL A 84 2.72 -4.51 17.39
N TYR A 85 2.47 -5.61 18.10
CA TYR A 85 2.06 -5.55 19.51
C TYR A 85 3.11 -4.81 20.37
N ALA A 86 4.39 -5.18 20.24
CA ALA A 86 5.48 -4.55 20.99
C ALA A 86 5.63 -3.06 20.67
N LYS A 87 5.49 -2.67 19.40
CA LYS A 87 5.66 -1.27 18.98
C LYS A 87 4.45 -0.38 19.30
N LYS A 88 3.24 -0.93 19.31
CA LYS A 88 2.08 -0.24 19.90
C LYS A 88 2.27 0.04 21.39
N LEU A 89 2.78 -0.93 22.16
CA LEU A 89 3.13 -0.72 23.57
C LEU A 89 4.23 0.33 23.76
N LEU A 90 5.27 0.31 22.92
CA LEU A 90 6.35 1.30 22.95
C LEU A 90 5.82 2.73 22.71
N VAL A 91 5.00 2.92 21.68
CA VAL A 91 4.40 4.22 21.36
C VAL A 91 3.50 4.72 22.49
N MET A 92 2.69 3.85 23.08
CA MET A 92 1.87 4.19 24.25
C MET A 92 2.70 4.54 25.49
N ARG A 93 3.94 4.05 25.61
CA ARG A 93 4.85 4.42 26.71
C ARG A 93 5.56 5.74 26.47
N LEU A 94 5.84 6.07 25.21
CA LEU A 94 6.60 7.25 24.82
C LEU A 94 5.66 8.35 24.34
N ALA A 95 5.35 8.38 23.04
CA ALA A 95 4.65 9.47 22.39
C ALA A 95 3.20 9.68 22.89
N LEU A 96 2.52 8.61 23.32
CA LEU A 96 1.09 8.64 23.71
C LEU A 96 0.85 8.29 25.18
N ALA A 97 1.86 8.46 26.04
CA ALA A 97 1.79 8.15 27.46
C ALA A 97 0.63 8.87 28.17
N ASN A 98 0.48 10.17 27.91
CA ASN A 98 -0.55 10.98 28.55
C ASN A 98 -1.97 10.53 28.17
N ASP A 99 -2.23 10.30 26.88
CA ASP A 99 -3.56 9.86 26.41
C ASP A 99 -3.99 8.54 27.04
N VAL A 100 -3.04 7.62 27.21
CA VAL A 100 -3.28 6.31 27.79
C VAL A 100 -3.41 6.37 29.31
N ASN A 101 -2.62 7.21 29.99
CA ASN A 101 -2.76 7.43 31.43
C ASN A 101 -4.12 8.04 31.78
N VAL A 102 -4.63 8.95 30.94
CA VAL A 102 -5.99 9.49 31.07
C VAL A 102 -7.01 8.34 31.00
N LEU A 103 -6.89 7.42 30.05
CA LEU A 103 -7.79 6.26 29.98
C LEU A 103 -7.70 5.36 31.22
N GLY A 104 -6.49 5.13 31.75
CA GLY A 104 -6.27 4.42 33.01
C GLY A 104 -7.03 5.06 34.18
N ASN A 105 -6.86 6.37 34.38
CA ASN A 105 -7.56 7.11 35.42
C ASN A 105 -9.09 7.12 35.23
N MET A 106 -9.57 7.14 33.98
CA MET A 106 -11.00 7.09 33.69
C MET A 106 -11.61 5.74 34.06
N VAL A 107 -10.95 4.63 33.71
CA VAL A 107 -11.46 3.30 34.04
C VAL A 107 -11.36 3.00 35.54
N ASP A 108 -10.37 3.56 36.22
CA ASP A 108 -10.20 3.49 37.68
C ASP A 108 -11.39 4.12 38.41
N ARG A 109 -11.75 5.36 38.08
CA ARG A 109 -12.95 6.02 38.62
C ARG A 109 -14.24 5.25 38.34
N LEU A 110 -14.36 4.62 37.17
CA LEU A 110 -15.50 3.76 36.85
C LEU A 110 -15.53 2.48 37.70
N SER A 111 -14.36 1.94 38.06
CA SER A 111 -14.23 0.77 38.93
C SER A 111 -14.64 1.08 40.37
N GLU A 112 -14.26 2.25 40.90
CA GLU A 112 -14.59 2.71 42.26
C GLU A 112 -16.12 2.81 42.49
N GLN A 113 -16.88 3.09 41.44
CA GLN A 113 -18.34 3.17 41.47
C GLN A 113 -19.02 1.79 41.57
N ASN A 114 -18.28 0.70 41.40
CA ASN A 114 -18.83 -0.66 41.39
C ASN A 114 -18.19 -1.53 42.47
N ARG A 115 -18.99 -1.98 43.45
CA ARG A 115 -18.53 -2.80 44.58
C ARG A 115 -17.77 -4.07 44.20
N TRP A 116 -18.00 -4.61 43.00
CA TRP A 116 -17.36 -5.85 42.53
C TRP A 116 -15.99 -5.62 41.89
N TYR A 117 -15.66 -4.37 41.54
CA TYR A 117 -14.47 -4.02 40.76
C TYR A 117 -13.60 -2.94 41.43
N ARG A 118 -14.07 -2.32 42.52
CA ARG A 118 -13.37 -1.24 43.25
C ARG A 118 -12.00 -1.63 43.85
N ASP A 119 -11.73 -2.93 44.00
CA ASP A 119 -10.48 -3.42 44.59
C ASP A 119 -9.36 -3.58 43.53
N PHE A 120 -9.65 -3.30 42.25
CA PHE A 120 -8.64 -3.28 41.20
C PHE A 120 -7.70 -2.07 41.38
N THR A 121 -6.41 -2.28 41.17
CA THR A 121 -5.44 -1.20 41.26
C THR A 121 -5.38 -0.40 39.96
N LEU A 122 -5.12 0.91 40.07
CA LEU A 122 -4.92 1.80 38.92
C LEU A 122 -3.89 1.25 37.92
N GLU A 123 -2.76 0.71 38.38
CA GLU A 123 -1.74 0.15 37.48
C GLU A 123 -2.26 -1.07 36.72
N ALA A 124 -3.02 -1.95 37.38
CA ALA A 124 -3.58 -3.12 36.72
C ALA A 124 -4.63 -2.74 35.66
N LEU A 125 -5.46 -1.73 35.94
CA LEU A 125 -6.44 -1.18 35.00
C LEU A 125 -5.78 -0.45 33.83
N ALA A 126 -4.84 0.45 34.10
CA ALA A 126 -4.08 1.16 33.08
C ALA A 126 -3.27 0.20 32.19
N ARG A 127 -2.72 -0.87 32.77
CA ARG A 127 -2.10 -1.96 32.01
C ARG A 127 -3.12 -2.70 31.16
N ALA A 128 -4.29 -3.09 31.68
CA ALA A 128 -5.31 -3.78 30.91
C ALA A 128 -5.79 -2.95 29.69
N VAL A 129 -5.92 -1.64 29.85
CA VAL A 129 -6.21 -0.69 28.76
C VAL A 129 -5.09 -0.73 27.70
N ARG A 130 -3.82 -0.56 28.10
CA ARG A 130 -2.65 -0.63 27.19
C ARG A 130 -2.62 -1.93 26.42
N GLU A 131 -2.71 -3.05 27.12
CA GLU A 131 -2.64 -4.39 26.55
C GLU A 131 -3.77 -4.64 25.54
N THR A 132 -4.97 -4.14 25.84
CA THR A 132 -6.13 -4.23 24.94
C THR A 132 -5.94 -3.38 23.69
N ILE A 133 -5.48 -2.12 23.82
CA ILE A 133 -5.19 -1.24 22.67
C ILE A 133 -4.09 -1.84 21.79
N ALA A 134 -3.04 -2.42 22.39
CA ALA A 134 -1.97 -3.07 21.65
C ALA A 134 -2.46 -4.28 20.83
N CYS A 135 -3.54 -4.93 21.29
CA CYS A 135 -4.17 -6.06 20.62
C CYS A 135 -5.30 -5.66 19.65
N PHE A 136 -5.62 -4.37 19.50
CA PHE A 136 -6.68 -3.94 18.58
C PHE A 136 -6.29 -4.23 17.12
N PRO A 137 -7.12 -4.99 16.37
CA PRO A 137 -6.79 -5.42 15.01
C PRO A 137 -7.07 -4.35 13.94
N VAL A 138 -7.86 -3.33 14.27
CA VAL A 138 -8.26 -2.24 13.38
C VAL A 138 -7.88 -0.89 14.00
N TYR A 139 -7.94 0.17 13.20
CA TYR A 139 -7.68 1.54 13.66
C TYR A 139 -8.56 1.95 14.84
N ARG A 140 -9.87 1.68 14.76
CA ARG A 140 -10.83 1.97 15.83
C ARG A 140 -12.19 1.30 15.56
N THR A 141 -12.98 1.19 16.62
CA THR A 141 -14.42 0.90 16.54
C THR A 141 -15.24 2.19 16.45
N TYR A 142 -16.55 2.05 16.19
CA TYR A 142 -17.49 3.17 15.98
C TYR A 142 -18.79 3.07 16.80
N LEU A 143 -18.66 2.77 18.09
CA LEU A 143 -19.73 2.86 19.07
C LEU A 143 -20.18 4.32 19.23
N ALA A 144 -21.48 4.52 19.18
CA ALA A 144 -22.13 5.81 19.35
C ALA A 144 -23.02 5.82 20.61
N PRO A 145 -23.06 6.94 21.36
CA PRO A 145 -23.93 7.06 22.53
C PRO A 145 -25.40 6.77 22.19
N GLY A 146 -26.07 5.99 23.04
CA GLY A 146 -27.49 5.67 22.88
C GLY A 146 -27.84 4.73 21.73
N ARG A 147 -26.84 4.18 21.01
CA ARG A 147 -27.04 3.16 19.97
C ARG A 147 -26.57 1.78 20.45
N PRO A 148 -27.20 0.69 19.99
CA PRO A 148 -26.71 -0.64 20.27
C PRO A 148 -25.33 -0.85 19.65
N VAL A 149 -24.49 -1.63 20.32
CA VAL A 149 -23.17 -2.01 19.80
C VAL A 149 -23.35 -2.94 18.60
N SER A 150 -22.79 -2.55 17.46
CA SER A 150 -22.81 -3.36 16.24
C SER A 150 -22.08 -4.70 16.44
N ASP A 151 -22.51 -5.75 15.75
CA ASP A 151 -21.83 -7.06 15.84
C ASP A 151 -20.38 -6.99 15.37
N GLU A 152 -20.09 -6.14 14.38
CA GLU A 152 -18.74 -5.89 13.89
C GLU A 152 -17.83 -5.29 14.98
N ASP A 153 -18.28 -4.23 15.67
CA ASP A 153 -17.53 -3.63 16.77
C ASP A 153 -17.37 -4.59 17.95
N ARG A 154 -18.43 -5.35 18.26
CA ARG A 154 -18.42 -6.35 19.32
C ARG A 154 -17.33 -7.39 19.07
N GLN A 155 -17.27 -7.95 17.86
CA GLN A 155 -16.26 -8.94 17.48
C GLN A 155 -14.84 -8.37 17.53
N VAL A 156 -14.64 -7.10 17.15
CA VAL A 156 -13.34 -6.44 17.28
C VAL A 156 -12.90 -6.34 18.74
N ILE A 157 -13.79 -5.83 19.61
CA ILE A 157 -13.51 -5.66 21.04
C ILE A 157 -13.25 -7.00 21.71
N GLU A 158 -14.10 -8.01 21.48
CA GLU A 158 -13.95 -9.33 22.09
C GLU A 158 -12.67 -10.03 21.64
N ARG A 159 -12.30 -9.93 20.35
CA ARG A 159 -11.02 -10.47 19.85
C ARG A 159 -9.82 -9.78 20.50
N ALA A 160 -9.85 -8.45 20.62
CA ALA A 160 -8.76 -7.68 21.25
C ALA A 160 -8.60 -8.04 22.73
N ILE A 161 -9.70 -8.13 23.48
CA ILE A 161 -9.71 -8.55 24.89
C ILE A 161 -9.18 -9.97 25.05
N ALA A 162 -9.65 -10.92 24.24
CA ALA A 162 -9.18 -12.31 24.30
C ALA A 162 -7.67 -12.42 23.99
N ALA A 163 -7.18 -11.65 23.01
CA ALA A 163 -5.76 -11.59 22.70
C ALA A 163 -4.94 -10.96 23.84
N ALA A 164 -5.44 -9.88 24.46
CA ALA A 164 -4.78 -9.22 25.59
C ALA A 164 -4.65 -10.15 26.80
N LYS A 165 -5.71 -10.90 27.15
CA LYS A 165 -5.69 -11.94 28.18
C LYS A 165 -4.63 -13.00 27.90
N ARG A 166 -4.63 -13.59 26.69
CA ARG A 166 -3.66 -14.63 26.31
C ARG A 166 -2.21 -14.16 26.39
N ARG A 167 -1.95 -12.88 26.10
CA ARG A 167 -0.60 -12.30 26.18
C ARG A 167 -0.16 -11.96 27.60
N ASN A 168 -1.10 -11.86 28.55
CA ASN A 168 -0.84 -11.42 29.92
C ASN A 168 -1.35 -12.43 30.97
N PRO A 169 -0.81 -13.66 31.03
CA PRO A 169 -1.26 -14.70 31.97
C PRO A 169 -1.01 -14.34 33.44
N GLY A 170 -0.14 -13.38 33.73
CA GLY A 170 0.13 -12.88 35.09
C GLY A 170 -0.85 -11.82 35.59
N MET A 171 -1.88 -11.47 34.81
CA MET A 171 -2.92 -10.51 35.20
C MET A 171 -4.25 -11.23 35.41
N GLU A 172 -5.03 -10.77 36.38
CA GLU A 172 -6.34 -11.36 36.66
C GLU A 172 -7.31 -11.15 35.48
N GLU A 173 -7.98 -12.21 35.06
CA GLU A 173 -8.90 -12.17 33.92
C GLU A 173 -10.10 -11.25 34.11
N SER A 174 -10.53 -11.07 35.37
CA SER A 174 -11.68 -10.25 35.74
C SER A 174 -11.49 -8.77 35.34
N ILE A 175 -10.26 -8.26 35.36
CA ILE A 175 -9.91 -6.89 34.95
C ILE A 175 -10.19 -6.68 33.47
N PHE A 176 -9.82 -7.66 32.62
CA PHE A 176 -10.13 -7.62 31.19
C PHE A 176 -11.62 -7.84 30.92
N ASN A 177 -12.30 -8.67 31.71
CA ASN A 177 -13.76 -8.84 31.61
C ASN A 177 -14.47 -7.53 31.95
N PHE A 178 -14.03 -6.83 33.00
CA PHE A 178 -14.55 -5.53 33.37
C PHE A 178 -14.38 -4.51 32.25
N LEU A 179 -13.17 -4.39 31.67
CA LEU A 179 -12.92 -3.50 30.53
C LEU A 179 -13.79 -3.86 29.31
N ARG A 180 -13.94 -5.16 29.00
CA ARG A 180 -14.83 -5.63 27.93
C ARG A 180 -16.27 -5.18 28.19
N ASP A 181 -16.76 -5.37 29.40
CA ASP A 181 -18.14 -5.07 29.75
C ASP A 181 -18.40 -3.55 29.75
N ILE A 182 -17.38 -2.73 30.04
CA ILE A 182 -17.42 -1.28 29.82
C ILE A 182 -17.53 -1.00 28.31
N LEU A 183 -16.58 -1.50 27.52
CA LEU A 183 -16.52 -1.20 26.09
C LEU A 183 -17.77 -1.67 25.33
N LEU A 184 -18.45 -2.72 25.81
CA LEU A 184 -19.67 -3.26 25.20
C LEU A 184 -20.96 -2.73 25.83
N SER A 185 -20.88 -1.79 26.78
CA SER A 185 -22.03 -1.25 27.52
C SER A 185 -22.91 -2.34 28.14
N ARG A 186 -22.28 -3.37 28.74
CA ARG A 186 -22.94 -4.54 29.34
C ARG A 186 -23.32 -4.37 30.82
N PHE A 187 -23.28 -3.16 31.35
CA PHE A 187 -23.78 -2.87 32.70
C PHE A 187 -25.26 -2.48 32.65
N PRO A 188 -26.20 -3.40 32.91
CA PRO A 188 -27.61 -3.05 33.02
C PRO A 188 -27.80 -2.12 34.23
N GLY A 189 -28.61 -1.08 34.04
CA GLY A 189 -29.11 -0.28 35.15
C GLY A 189 -28.09 0.68 35.78
N ILE A 190 -27.20 1.31 35.00
CA ILE A 190 -26.49 2.53 35.46
C ILE A 190 -27.58 3.57 35.82
N PRO A 191 -27.86 3.83 37.11
CA PRO A 191 -29.05 4.59 37.51
C PRO A 191 -28.86 6.09 37.31
N ASP A 192 -27.59 6.52 37.34
CA ASP A 192 -27.16 7.90 37.33
C ASP A 192 -26.73 8.37 35.93
N ASP A 193 -27.16 9.57 35.57
CA ASP A 193 -26.87 10.16 34.26
C ASP A 193 -25.40 10.60 34.15
N ASP A 194 -24.78 11.03 35.25
CA ASP A 194 -23.36 11.39 35.28
C ASP A 194 -22.48 10.14 35.09
N ALA A 195 -22.80 9.03 35.76
CA ALA A 195 -22.14 7.74 35.53
C ALA A 195 -22.28 7.25 34.08
N ARG A 196 -23.46 7.43 33.47
CA ARG A 196 -23.70 7.08 32.06
C ARG A 196 -22.88 7.95 31.11
N ALA A 197 -22.77 9.24 31.41
CA ALA A 197 -21.96 10.19 30.67
C ALA A 197 -20.45 9.86 30.78
N ALA A 198 -19.97 9.54 31.99
CA ALA A 198 -18.59 9.13 32.22
C ALA A 198 -18.21 7.86 31.47
N HIS A 199 -19.09 6.84 31.49
CA HIS A 199 -18.91 5.60 30.76
C HIS A 199 -18.85 5.84 29.24
N THR A 200 -19.79 6.63 28.72
CA THR A 200 -19.83 7.03 27.31
C THR A 200 -18.56 7.79 26.91
N HIS A 201 -18.10 8.70 27.77
CA HIS A 201 -16.90 9.50 27.54
C HIS A 201 -15.65 8.61 27.46
N PHE A 202 -15.53 7.60 28.33
CA PHE A 202 -14.46 6.62 28.27
C PHE A 202 -14.44 5.86 26.94
N ILE A 203 -15.58 5.33 26.49
CA ILE A 203 -15.66 4.60 25.21
C ILE A 203 -15.24 5.51 24.05
N LEU A 204 -15.72 6.75 24.01
CA LEU A 204 -15.36 7.69 22.95
C LEU A 204 -13.87 8.03 22.96
N LYS A 205 -13.28 8.30 24.14
CA LYS A 205 -11.85 8.59 24.28
C LYS A 205 -11.01 7.36 23.91
N PHE A 206 -11.42 6.16 24.31
CA PHE A 206 -10.75 4.92 23.94
C PHE A 206 -10.68 4.76 22.41
N GLN A 207 -11.81 4.95 21.72
CA GLN A 207 -11.87 4.89 20.25
C GLN A 207 -11.06 5.99 19.56
N GLN A 208 -10.87 7.14 20.20
CA GLN A 208 -10.00 8.22 19.71
C GLN A 208 -8.52 7.88 19.89
N SER A 209 -8.15 7.09 20.89
CA SER A 209 -6.76 6.72 21.19
C SER A 209 -6.23 5.54 20.38
N THR A 210 -7.07 4.56 20.00
CA THR A 210 -6.60 3.37 19.24
C THR A 210 -6.02 3.71 17.87
N GLY A 211 -6.58 4.73 17.19
CA GLY A 211 -6.16 5.14 15.85
C GLY A 211 -4.72 5.68 15.80
N PRO A 212 -4.37 6.71 16.59
CA PRO A 212 -3.00 7.21 16.69
C PRO A 212 -2.00 6.14 17.12
N VAL A 213 -2.38 5.23 18.04
CA VAL A 213 -1.53 4.10 18.44
C VAL A 213 -1.27 3.13 17.27
N MET A 214 -2.28 2.86 16.43
CA MET A 214 -2.11 2.05 15.22
C MET A 214 -1.16 2.74 14.24
N ALA A 215 -1.42 4.00 13.88
CA ALA A 215 -0.59 4.74 12.93
C ALA A 215 0.88 4.82 13.39
N LYS A 216 1.10 5.27 14.63
CA LYS A 216 2.46 5.41 15.16
C LYS A 216 3.16 4.08 15.42
N GLY A 217 2.44 3.08 15.94
CA GLY A 217 3.03 1.78 16.27
C GLY A 217 3.32 0.91 15.05
N VAL A 218 2.50 1.03 14.00
CA VAL A 218 2.60 0.20 12.80
C VAL A 218 3.27 0.96 11.66
N GLU A 219 2.66 2.04 11.19
CA GLU A 219 3.09 2.74 9.98
C GLU A 219 4.39 3.52 10.17
N ASP A 220 4.55 4.16 11.34
CA ASP A 220 5.73 4.97 11.66
C ASP A 220 6.76 4.21 12.52
N THR A 221 6.62 2.89 12.69
CA THR A 221 7.63 2.11 13.43
C THR A 221 7.78 0.69 12.90
N ALA A 222 6.75 -0.16 12.99
CA ALA A 222 6.87 -1.55 12.56
C ALA A 222 7.24 -1.69 11.06
N PHE A 223 6.73 -0.80 10.21
CA PHE A 223 7.05 -0.74 8.78
C PHE A 223 8.50 -0.38 8.44
N TYR A 224 9.23 0.25 9.36
CA TYR A 224 10.67 0.52 9.19
C TYR A 224 11.56 -0.59 9.75
N ILE A 225 10.96 -1.59 10.42
CA ILE A 225 11.67 -2.73 11.01
C ILE A 225 11.41 -4.01 10.23
N TYR A 226 10.17 -4.28 9.82
CA TYR A 226 9.83 -5.52 9.10
C TYR A 226 10.17 -5.42 7.61
N ASN A 227 11.46 -5.42 7.29
CA ASN A 227 11.92 -5.07 5.94
C ASN A 227 11.94 -6.25 4.95
N ARG A 228 11.18 -7.35 5.18
CA ARG A 228 11.15 -8.56 4.32
C ARG A 228 11.02 -8.23 2.84
N LEU A 229 10.03 -7.40 2.52
CA LEU A 229 9.81 -6.76 1.22
C LEU A 229 9.18 -5.39 1.50
N ALA A 230 10.01 -4.36 1.60
CA ALA A 230 9.60 -3.06 2.12
C ALA A 230 8.60 -2.30 1.23
N ALA A 231 8.37 -2.77 0.00
CA ALA A 231 7.29 -2.29 -0.86
C ALA A 231 5.90 -2.54 -0.26
N LEU A 232 5.73 -3.57 0.58
CA LEU A 232 4.48 -3.87 1.26
C LEU A 232 4.24 -3.00 2.50
N ASN A 233 5.27 -2.25 2.92
CA ASN A 233 5.28 -1.41 4.12
C ASN A 233 4.89 0.03 3.73
N ASP A 234 3.64 0.21 3.34
CA ASP A 234 3.06 1.50 2.98
C ASP A 234 1.75 1.72 3.75
N VAL A 235 1.23 2.94 3.76
CA VAL A 235 -0.03 3.31 4.45
C VAL A 235 -1.18 2.42 3.95
N GLY A 236 -1.85 1.73 4.88
CA GLY A 236 -2.86 0.69 4.57
C GLY A 236 -2.31 -0.65 4.04
N GLY A 237 -0.99 -0.83 4.03
CA GLY A 237 -0.33 -2.08 3.69
C GLY A 237 -0.42 -3.12 4.81
N GLU A 238 -0.38 -4.39 4.43
CA GLU A 238 -0.39 -5.54 5.35
C GLU A 238 0.80 -6.46 5.06
N PRO A 239 2.01 -6.16 5.57
CA PRO A 239 3.24 -6.89 5.22
C PRO A 239 3.21 -8.38 5.57
N GLN A 240 2.31 -8.81 6.47
CA GLN A 240 2.05 -10.22 6.76
C GLN A 240 1.33 -10.96 5.62
N GLN A 241 0.60 -10.26 4.75
CA GLN A 241 0.02 -10.78 3.51
C GLN A 241 1.01 -10.53 2.37
N PHE A 242 1.74 -11.55 1.96
CA PHE A 242 2.85 -11.36 1.02
C PHE A 242 2.40 -10.97 -0.40
N GLY A 243 1.29 -11.51 -0.89
CA GLY A 243 0.72 -11.16 -2.19
C GLY A 243 -0.75 -11.56 -2.31
N LEU A 244 -1.37 -11.21 -3.43
CA LEU A 244 -2.80 -11.39 -3.71
C LEU A 244 -3.00 -12.11 -5.04
N GLY A 245 -3.88 -13.12 -5.06
CA GLY A 245 -4.26 -13.81 -6.30
C GLY A 245 -5.14 -12.96 -7.21
N VAL A 246 -5.17 -13.30 -8.51
CA VAL A 246 -6.00 -12.64 -9.53
C VAL A 246 -7.50 -12.69 -9.16
N ASP A 247 -7.99 -13.84 -8.71
CA ASP A 247 -9.39 -14.01 -8.32
C ASP A 247 -9.78 -13.11 -7.14
N ALA A 248 -8.92 -13.02 -6.13
CA ALA A 248 -9.15 -12.16 -4.97
C ALA A 248 -9.12 -10.67 -5.35
N PHE A 249 -8.28 -10.27 -6.31
CA PHE A 249 -8.32 -8.92 -6.88
C PHE A 249 -9.64 -8.64 -7.61
N HIS A 250 -10.14 -9.59 -8.40
CA HIS A 250 -11.44 -9.48 -9.07
C HIS A 250 -12.60 -9.39 -8.08
N GLU A 251 -12.61 -10.20 -7.03
CA GLU A 251 -13.61 -10.15 -5.96
C GLU A 251 -13.63 -8.78 -5.27
N ARG A 252 -12.46 -8.23 -4.95
CA ARG A 252 -12.35 -6.87 -4.37
C ARG A 252 -12.88 -5.79 -5.32
N ASN A 253 -12.70 -5.94 -6.65
CA ASN A 253 -13.30 -5.02 -7.63
C ASN A 253 -14.83 -5.15 -7.72
N LEU A 254 -15.37 -6.37 -7.67
CA LEU A 254 -16.82 -6.62 -7.64
C LEU A 254 -17.45 -6.01 -6.37
N ASN A 255 -16.84 -6.23 -5.21
CA ASN A 255 -17.28 -5.65 -3.94
C ASN A 255 -17.25 -4.12 -3.98
N ARG A 256 -16.19 -3.52 -4.54
CA ARG A 256 -16.09 -2.06 -4.71
C ARG A 256 -17.16 -1.51 -5.64
N GLN A 257 -17.41 -2.16 -6.77
CA GLN A 257 -18.50 -1.76 -7.67
C GLN A 257 -19.86 -1.78 -6.98
N ARG A 258 -20.14 -2.81 -6.17
CA ARG A 258 -21.42 -2.96 -5.47
C ARG A 258 -21.59 -1.93 -4.35
N ASP A 259 -20.60 -1.81 -3.47
CA ASP A 259 -20.76 -1.09 -2.21
C ASP A 259 -20.24 0.36 -2.28
N TRP A 260 -19.16 0.61 -3.03
CA TRP A 260 -18.43 1.89 -3.06
C TRP A 260 -17.97 2.29 -4.48
N PRO A 261 -18.86 2.36 -5.48
CA PRO A 261 -18.48 2.57 -6.89
C PRO A 261 -17.82 3.93 -7.16
N ALA A 262 -17.96 4.89 -6.24
CA ALA A 262 -17.43 6.24 -6.34
C ALA A 262 -16.24 6.50 -5.38
N THR A 263 -15.65 5.47 -4.76
CA THR A 263 -14.45 5.63 -3.93
C THR A 263 -13.23 6.00 -4.75
N LEU A 264 -12.26 6.71 -4.16
CA LEU A 264 -10.99 6.96 -4.84
C LEU A 264 -10.17 5.68 -4.99
N LEU A 265 -9.41 5.61 -6.08
CA LEU A 265 -8.39 4.58 -6.34
C LEU A 265 -7.03 5.27 -6.37
N ALA A 266 -6.35 5.30 -5.22
CA ALA A 266 -5.03 5.90 -5.09
C ALA A 266 -3.94 4.85 -5.26
N THR A 267 -2.76 5.30 -5.67
CA THR A 267 -1.53 4.50 -5.74
C THR A 267 -0.35 5.28 -5.16
N SER A 268 -0.24 6.59 -5.37
CA SER A 268 0.67 7.47 -4.62
C SER A 268 -0.14 8.54 -3.91
N THR A 269 0.34 9.03 -2.76
CA THR A 269 -0.19 10.23 -2.09
C THR A 269 0.96 11.03 -1.47
N HIS A 270 0.65 12.15 -0.83
CA HIS A 270 1.63 12.91 -0.05
C HIS A 270 2.08 12.19 1.24
N ASP A 271 1.36 11.15 1.66
CA ASP A 271 1.67 10.39 2.90
C ASP A 271 2.13 8.95 2.64
N THR A 272 2.08 8.47 1.39
CA THR A 272 2.65 7.16 1.05
C THR A 272 4.15 7.13 1.38
N LYS A 273 4.62 6.02 1.95
CA LYS A 273 6.02 5.84 2.37
C LYS A 273 6.97 5.80 1.16
N ARG A 274 6.47 5.40 0.00
CA ARG A 274 7.20 5.32 -1.28
C ARG A 274 6.21 5.65 -2.41
N SER A 275 6.67 6.23 -3.50
CA SER A 275 5.82 6.40 -4.69
C SER A 275 5.48 5.04 -5.32
N GLU A 276 4.43 5.06 -6.13
CA GLU A 276 3.89 3.88 -6.79
C GLU A 276 4.90 3.18 -7.69
N ASP A 277 5.83 3.90 -8.33
CA ASP A 277 6.86 3.32 -9.21
C ASP A 277 8.07 2.80 -8.42
N VAL A 278 8.39 3.38 -7.25
CA VAL A 278 9.36 2.78 -6.32
C VAL A 278 8.86 1.43 -5.84
N ARG A 279 7.59 1.35 -5.43
CA ARG A 279 6.98 0.07 -5.04
C ARG A 279 6.94 -0.91 -6.20
N ALA A 280 6.56 -0.47 -7.40
CA ALA A 280 6.50 -1.31 -8.59
C ALA A 280 7.86 -1.95 -8.95
N ARG A 281 8.97 -1.22 -8.78
CA ARG A 281 10.33 -1.78 -8.87
C ARG A 281 10.63 -2.75 -7.74
N MET A 282 10.41 -2.34 -6.50
CA MET A 282 10.76 -3.16 -5.35
C MET A 282 10.01 -4.51 -5.32
N ILE A 283 8.73 -4.56 -5.70
CA ILE A 283 7.99 -5.83 -5.74
C ILE A 283 8.53 -6.81 -6.79
N ALA A 284 9.21 -6.34 -7.84
CA ALA A 284 9.84 -7.22 -8.84
C ALA A 284 10.97 -8.07 -8.24
N ILE A 285 11.49 -7.72 -7.05
CA ILE A 285 12.41 -8.56 -6.29
C ILE A 285 11.78 -9.93 -5.99
N SER A 286 10.46 -9.97 -5.75
CA SER A 286 9.74 -11.22 -5.50
C SER A 286 9.76 -12.19 -6.68
N GLU A 287 9.93 -11.69 -7.90
CA GLU A 287 10.02 -12.51 -9.11
C GLU A 287 11.42 -13.14 -9.30
N MET A 288 12.43 -12.62 -8.60
CA MET A 288 13.82 -13.06 -8.74
C MET A 288 14.48 -13.37 -7.38
N PRO A 289 13.87 -14.23 -6.54
CA PRO A 289 14.31 -14.41 -5.14
C PRO A 289 15.74 -14.94 -5.04
N GLU A 290 16.19 -15.78 -5.98
CA GLU A 290 17.56 -16.30 -5.98
C GLU A 290 18.60 -15.28 -6.45
N LEU A 291 18.25 -14.41 -7.39
CA LEU A 291 19.12 -13.29 -7.76
C LEU A 291 19.29 -12.38 -6.55
N TRP A 292 18.18 -11.99 -5.92
CA TRP A 292 18.18 -11.15 -4.73
C TRP A 292 19.05 -11.72 -3.61
N ARG A 293 18.86 -13.00 -3.25
CA ARG A 293 19.64 -13.67 -2.21
C ARG A 293 21.15 -13.66 -2.50
N ARG A 294 21.56 -13.98 -3.73
CA ARG A 294 22.99 -13.99 -4.10
C ARG A 294 23.58 -12.59 -4.10
N SER A 295 22.82 -11.60 -4.57
CA SER A 295 23.24 -10.20 -4.61
C SER A 295 23.46 -9.63 -3.21
N LEU A 296 22.53 -9.86 -2.28
CA LEU A 296 22.68 -9.48 -0.88
C LEU A 296 23.96 -10.03 -0.23
N GLN A 297 24.24 -11.32 -0.43
CA GLN A 297 25.47 -11.94 0.08
C GLN A 297 26.72 -11.26 -0.48
N ARG A 298 26.73 -10.98 -1.78
CA ARG A 298 27.85 -10.31 -2.45
C ARG A 298 28.04 -8.88 -1.95
N TRP A 299 26.97 -8.09 -1.87
CA TRP A 299 27.03 -6.70 -1.43
C TRP A 299 27.48 -6.58 0.02
N ARG A 300 26.97 -7.43 0.92
CA ARG A 300 27.41 -7.47 2.32
C ARG A 300 28.92 -7.71 2.44
N VAL A 301 29.47 -8.64 1.65
CA VAL A 301 30.92 -8.93 1.66
C VAL A 301 31.73 -7.74 1.16
N VAL A 302 31.32 -7.13 0.04
CA VAL A 302 32.04 -6.01 -0.58
C VAL A 302 31.98 -4.75 0.28
N ASN A 303 30.85 -4.51 0.94
CA ASN A 303 30.60 -3.30 1.70
C ASN A 303 31.06 -3.39 3.17
N ARG A 304 31.39 -4.58 3.67
CA ARG A 304 31.81 -4.82 5.07
C ARG A 304 32.87 -3.85 5.56
N ARG A 305 33.86 -3.53 4.73
CA ARG A 305 34.98 -2.63 5.09
C ARG A 305 34.55 -1.18 5.41
N TRP A 306 33.34 -0.80 5.02
CA TRP A 306 32.80 0.54 5.23
C TRP A 306 31.92 0.63 6.47
N LYS A 307 31.60 -0.49 7.12
CA LYS A 307 30.90 -0.51 8.39
C LYS A 307 31.80 0.02 9.51
N ARG A 308 31.19 0.65 10.51
CA ARG A 308 31.86 1.10 11.72
C ARG A 308 31.32 0.34 12.93
N SER A 309 32.11 0.24 13.99
CA SER A 309 31.61 -0.23 15.28
C SER A 309 31.10 0.97 16.08
N VAL A 310 29.85 0.91 16.54
CA VAL A 310 29.22 1.88 17.44
C VAL A 310 28.60 1.07 18.57
N ASN A 311 29.02 1.29 19.82
CA ASN A 311 28.59 0.53 21.00
C ASN A 311 28.65 -1.00 20.78
N ASP A 312 29.80 -1.50 20.33
CA ASP A 312 30.08 -2.92 20.04
C ASP A 312 29.18 -3.58 18.97
N THR A 313 28.45 -2.77 18.19
CA THR A 313 27.59 -3.24 17.11
C THR A 313 28.04 -2.64 15.77
N GLU A 314 27.97 -3.43 14.69
CA GLU A 314 28.25 -2.94 13.35
C GLU A 314 27.14 -2.00 12.86
N ALA A 315 27.49 -0.76 12.49
CA ALA A 315 26.62 0.24 11.90
C ALA A 315 26.95 0.43 10.40
N PRO A 316 25.95 0.42 9.49
CA PRO A 316 24.54 0.09 9.76
C PRO A 316 24.35 -1.40 10.12
N ASP A 317 23.27 -1.69 10.84
CA ASP A 317 22.92 -3.07 11.17
C ASP A 317 22.45 -3.83 9.91
N ALA A 318 22.28 -5.15 10.03
CA ALA A 318 21.89 -5.98 8.89
C ALA A 318 20.47 -5.69 8.37
N ASN A 319 19.54 -5.25 9.21
CA ASN A 319 18.18 -4.94 8.79
C ASN A 319 18.10 -3.58 8.08
N GLU A 320 18.85 -2.59 8.57
CA GLU A 320 19.03 -1.28 7.96
C GLU A 320 19.72 -1.40 6.58
N GLU A 321 20.75 -2.24 6.48
CA GLU A 321 21.43 -2.56 5.22
C GLU A 321 20.48 -3.24 4.22
N TYR A 322 19.62 -4.17 4.68
CA TYR A 322 18.62 -4.83 3.84
C TYR A 322 17.57 -3.85 3.30
N LEU A 323 17.14 -2.88 4.12
CA LEU A 323 16.26 -1.80 3.69
C LEU A 323 16.95 -0.89 2.66
N LEU A 324 18.20 -0.48 2.94
CA LEU A 324 18.98 0.37 2.04
C LEU A 324 19.09 -0.24 0.64
N TYR A 325 19.42 -1.53 0.52
CA TYR A 325 19.55 -2.17 -0.79
C TYR A 325 18.22 -2.21 -1.57
N GLN A 326 17.10 -2.46 -0.91
CA GLN A 326 15.80 -2.39 -1.58
C GLN A 326 15.46 -0.96 -2.02
N THR A 327 15.74 0.03 -1.17
CA THR A 327 15.55 1.45 -1.50
C THR A 327 16.38 1.84 -2.70
N LEU A 328 17.68 1.50 -2.73
CA LEU A 328 18.56 1.81 -3.85
C LEU A 328 18.05 1.20 -5.16
N ILE A 329 17.60 -0.06 -5.16
CA ILE A 329 17.01 -0.69 -6.35
C ILE A 329 15.71 -0.01 -6.76
N GLY A 330 14.87 0.37 -5.79
CA GLY A 330 13.62 1.05 -6.02
C GLY A 330 13.78 2.44 -6.65
N THR A 331 14.88 3.14 -6.35
CA THR A 331 15.07 4.54 -6.75
C THR A 331 16.22 4.80 -7.72
N TRP A 332 17.01 3.78 -8.10
CA TRP A 332 18.21 3.99 -8.92
C TRP A 332 17.84 4.68 -10.25
N PRO A 333 18.53 5.76 -10.64
CA PRO A 333 18.24 6.44 -11.90
C PRO A 333 18.55 5.55 -13.13
N ILE A 334 17.70 5.64 -14.15
CA ILE A 334 17.85 4.91 -15.43
C ILE A 334 17.95 5.94 -16.54
N GLN A 335 18.94 5.79 -17.41
CA GLN A 335 19.16 6.62 -18.57
C GLN A 335 18.08 6.37 -19.64
N PRO A 336 17.88 7.32 -20.58
CA PRO A 336 16.99 7.11 -21.73
C PRO A 336 17.33 5.86 -22.57
N SER A 337 18.59 5.42 -22.56
CA SER A 337 19.06 4.18 -23.21
C SER A 337 18.52 2.90 -22.56
N GLY A 338 17.94 2.99 -21.36
CA GLY A 338 17.53 1.84 -20.55
C GLY A 338 18.66 1.23 -19.71
N GLU A 339 19.86 1.80 -19.75
CA GLU A 339 20.95 1.46 -18.84
C GLU A 339 20.83 2.23 -17.52
N PRO A 340 21.21 1.63 -16.38
CA PRO A 340 21.28 2.35 -15.13
C PRO A 340 22.39 3.40 -15.16
N GLU A 341 22.20 4.52 -14.48
CA GLU A 341 23.29 5.50 -14.33
C GLU A 341 24.52 4.83 -13.70
N GLU A 342 25.69 4.99 -14.33
CA GLU A 342 26.91 4.33 -13.88
C GLU A 342 27.35 4.83 -12.49
N ASN A 343 27.07 6.10 -12.21
CA ASN A 343 27.46 6.77 -10.98
C ASN A 343 26.24 7.51 -10.39
N SER A 344 26.16 7.54 -9.06
CA SER A 344 25.18 8.40 -8.37
C SER A 344 25.63 9.86 -8.37
N THR A 345 24.70 10.78 -8.50
CA THR A 345 24.97 12.21 -8.27
C THR A 345 25.05 12.52 -6.77
N PRO A 346 25.73 13.61 -6.35
CA PRO A 346 25.74 14.05 -4.95
C PRO A 346 24.32 14.25 -4.38
N GLU A 347 23.40 14.80 -5.17
CA GLU A 347 22.01 15.03 -4.77
C GLU A 347 21.27 13.71 -4.52
N TYR A 348 21.54 12.67 -5.33
CA TYR A 348 20.98 11.34 -5.08
C TYR A 348 21.51 10.75 -3.77
N VAL A 349 22.82 10.86 -3.52
CA VAL A 349 23.44 10.38 -2.27
C VAL A 349 22.79 11.06 -1.06
N GLU A 350 22.66 12.39 -1.08
CA GLU A 350 22.02 13.16 -0.02
C GLU A 350 20.57 12.73 0.21
N ARG A 351 19.80 12.53 -0.87
CA ARG A 351 18.41 12.08 -0.81
C ARG A 351 18.28 10.72 -0.10
N ILE A 352 19.17 9.77 -0.40
CA ILE A 352 19.18 8.46 0.27
C ILE A 352 19.64 8.57 1.72
N GLN A 353 20.62 9.42 2.03
CA GLN A 353 21.06 9.68 3.41
C GLN A 353 19.94 10.26 4.27
N THR A 354 19.23 11.28 3.77
CA THR A 354 18.07 11.89 4.45
C THR A 354 16.96 10.87 4.66
N TYR A 355 16.64 10.07 3.63
CA TYR A 355 15.65 8.99 3.78
C TYR A 355 16.05 7.98 4.86
N MET A 356 17.29 7.49 4.84
CA MET A 356 17.72 6.48 5.80
C MET A 356 17.79 7.05 7.22
N ALA A 357 18.22 8.30 7.41
CA ALA A 357 18.16 8.95 8.72
C ALA A 357 16.73 9.00 9.28
N LYS A 358 15.74 9.38 8.44
CA LYS A 358 14.32 9.32 8.80
C LYS A 358 13.89 7.89 9.13
N ALA A 359 14.14 6.93 8.25
CA ALA A 359 13.75 5.53 8.43
C ALA A 359 14.29 4.92 9.74
N LEU A 360 15.54 5.20 10.07
CA LEU A 360 16.19 4.72 11.30
C LEU A 360 15.58 5.35 12.56
N ASN A 361 15.28 6.66 12.53
CA ASN A 361 14.62 7.35 13.64
C ASN A 361 13.17 6.89 13.85
N GLU A 362 12.43 6.61 12.77
CA GLU A 362 11.08 6.01 12.84
C GLU A 362 11.13 4.58 13.39
N ALA A 363 12.11 3.77 12.99
CA ALA A 363 12.27 2.40 13.49
C ALA A 363 12.48 2.34 15.02
N ASN A 364 13.13 3.36 15.59
CA ASN A 364 13.35 3.49 17.03
C ASN A 364 14.02 2.23 17.61
N VAL A 365 15.14 1.82 16.98
CA VAL A 365 15.98 0.67 17.35
C VAL A 365 17.36 1.15 17.78
N ASN A 366 18.14 1.72 16.86
CA ASN A 366 19.52 2.19 17.12
C ASN A 366 19.63 3.71 17.32
N THR A 367 18.58 4.46 16.94
CA THR A 367 18.42 5.91 17.06
C THR A 367 16.93 6.24 17.14
N SER A 368 16.58 7.45 17.57
CA SER A 368 15.19 7.93 17.66
C SER A 368 15.11 9.44 17.43
N TRP A 369 13.90 9.95 17.14
CA TRP A 369 13.66 11.39 17.08
C TRP A 369 13.84 12.12 18.42
N ILE A 370 13.64 11.43 19.55
CA ILE A 370 13.70 12.03 20.89
C ILE A 370 15.16 12.17 21.36
N GLN A 371 15.94 11.11 21.16
CA GLN A 371 17.36 11.06 21.47
C GLN A 371 18.09 10.46 20.26
N PRO A 372 18.50 11.30 19.29
CA PRO A 372 19.24 10.85 18.13
C PRO A 372 20.60 10.27 18.53
N ASN A 373 20.97 9.14 17.92
CA ASN A 373 22.31 8.57 18.03
C ASN A 373 23.16 9.11 16.86
N GLU A 374 23.81 10.25 17.08
CA GLU A 374 24.57 10.96 16.06
C GLU A 374 25.72 10.13 15.47
N GLU A 375 26.36 9.28 16.28
CA GLU A 375 27.42 8.38 15.81
C GLU A 375 26.87 7.33 14.84
N TRP A 376 25.69 6.78 15.13
CA TRP A 376 25.02 5.80 14.27
C TRP A 376 24.55 6.44 12.97
N LEU A 377 23.92 7.61 13.05
CA LEU A 377 23.48 8.37 11.87
C LEU A 377 24.67 8.76 10.98
N ALA A 378 25.79 9.18 11.59
CA ALA A 378 27.03 9.45 10.88
C ALA A 378 27.60 8.20 10.22
N ALA A 379 27.60 7.05 10.90
CA ALA A 379 28.06 5.78 10.33
C ALA A 379 27.22 5.37 9.12
N MET A 380 25.89 5.51 9.19
CA MET A 380 25.00 5.22 8.06
C MET A 380 25.23 6.19 6.89
N ARG A 381 25.33 7.49 7.16
CA ARG A 381 25.62 8.51 6.14
C ARG A 381 26.93 8.23 5.41
N ASP A 382 28.00 7.97 6.17
CA ASP A 382 29.33 7.70 5.63
C ASP A 382 29.36 6.36 4.87
N PHE A 383 28.63 5.33 5.34
CA PHE A 383 28.46 4.06 4.63
C PHE A 383 27.81 4.27 3.25
N ILE A 384 26.69 5.02 3.19
CA ILE A 384 26.01 5.33 1.92
C ILE A 384 26.96 6.07 0.96
N ALA A 385 27.67 7.10 1.45
CA ALA A 385 28.61 7.86 0.64
C ALA A 385 29.72 6.96 0.06
N LYS A 386 30.25 6.03 0.87
CA LYS A 386 31.36 5.14 0.46
C LYS A 386 30.95 4.03 -0.49
N ILE A 387 29.76 3.45 -0.36
CA ILE A 387 29.31 2.41 -1.29
C ILE A 387 28.91 2.99 -2.65
N LEU A 388 28.45 4.24 -2.68
CA LEU A 388 28.02 4.95 -3.88
C LEU A 388 29.14 5.79 -4.53
N GLU A 389 30.31 5.87 -3.91
CA GLU A 389 31.47 6.59 -4.44
C GLU A 389 31.93 5.99 -5.78
N ALA A 390 31.94 6.84 -6.81
CA ALA A 390 32.49 6.53 -8.13
C ALA A 390 34.02 6.37 -8.04
N SER A 391 34.48 5.12 -7.92
CA SER A 391 35.90 4.80 -7.80
C SER A 391 36.23 3.50 -8.51
N LEU A 392 37.39 3.43 -9.15
CA LEU A 392 37.96 2.18 -9.71
C LEU A 392 38.11 1.07 -8.67
N LYS A 393 38.11 1.42 -7.36
CA LYS A 393 38.17 0.46 -6.24
C LYS A 393 36.78 0.06 -5.72
N SER A 394 35.69 0.65 -6.24
CA SER A 394 34.32 0.31 -5.87
C SER A 394 33.90 -0.98 -6.58
N LYS A 395 33.63 -2.03 -5.79
CA LYS A 395 33.12 -3.31 -6.30
C LYS A 395 31.60 -3.42 -6.16
N PHE A 396 30.95 -2.47 -5.48
CA PHE A 396 29.52 -2.48 -5.22
C PHE A 396 28.74 -2.16 -6.50
N LEU A 397 28.92 -0.95 -7.06
CA LEU A 397 28.20 -0.49 -8.24
C LEU A 397 28.30 -1.48 -9.42
N PRO A 398 29.48 -2.00 -9.82
CA PRO A 398 29.55 -2.99 -10.91
C PRO A 398 28.73 -4.27 -10.66
N SER A 399 28.55 -4.66 -9.40
CA SER A 399 27.72 -5.81 -9.03
C SER A 399 26.26 -5.48 -8.78
N PHE A 400 25.94 -4.20 -8.55
CA PHE A 400 24.60 -3.70 -8.24
C PHE A 400 23.84 -3.29 -9.51
N LEU A 401 24.49 -2.59 -10.43
CA LEU A 401 23.88 -2.03 -11.64
C LEU A 401 23.17 -3.07 -12.51
N PRO A 402 23.72 -4.29 -12.76
CA PRO A 402 22.99 -5.31 -13.52
C PRO A 402 21.67 -5.74 -12.86
N VAL A 403 21.62 -5.75 -11.53
CA VAL A 403 20.40 -6.08 -10.77
C VAL A 403 19.42 -4.91 -10.84
N ALA A 404 19.90 -3.68 -10.68
CA ALA A 404 19.08 -2.48 -10.79
C ALA A 404 18.43 -2.36 -12.18
N LYS A 405 19.17 -2.68 -13.25
CA LYS A 405 18.66 -2.71 -14.62
C LYS A 405 17.49 -3.68 -14.79
N GLU A 406 17.67 -4.92 -14.33
CA GLU A 406 16.65 -5.96 -14.48
C GLU A 406 15.40 -5.62 -13.67
N ILE A 407 15.57 -5.17 -12.42
CA ILE A 407 14.44 -4.74 -11.59
C ILE A 407 13.75 -3.50 -12.16
N ALA A 408 14.48 -2.56 -12.75
CA ALA A 408 13.88 -1.37 -13.35
C ALA A 408 13.02 -1.72 -14.58
N ARG A 409 13.45 -2.70 -15.39
CA ARG A 409 12.67 -3.22 -16.53
C ARG A 409 11.34 -3.84 -16.08
N LEU A 410 11.40 -4.74 -15.10
CA LEU A 410 10.19 -5.37 -14.54
C LEU A 410 9.29 -4.34 -13.83
N GLY A 411 9.91 -3.41 -13.10
CA GLY A 411 9.23 -2.32 -12.42
C GLY A 411 8.46 -1.40 -13.37
N ALA A 412 9.01 -1.11 -14.55
CA ALA A 412 8.31 -0.32 -15.56
C ALA A 412 7.01 -1.01 -16.04
N ILE A 413 7.04 -2.32 -16.24
CA ILE A 413 5.86 -3.10 -16.60
C ILE A 413 4.83 -3.12 -15.45
N ASN A 414 5.30 -3.29 -14.21
CA ASN A 414 4.45 -3.22 -13.03
C ASN A 414 3.78 -1.84 -12.88
N SER A 415 4.52 -0.76 -13.12
CA SER A 415 4.02 0.62 -13.13
C SER A 415 2.92 0.84 -14.18
N LEU A 416 3.14 0.36 -15.41
CA LEU A 416 2.16 0.48 -16.50
C LEU A 416 0.89 -0.33 -16.21
N THR A 417 1.05 -1.55 -15.70
CA THR A 417 -0.07 -2.40 -15.28
C THR A 417 -0.88 -1.73 -14.19
N GLN A 418 -0.21 -1.26 -13.13
CA GLN A 418 -0.87 -0.55 -12.04
C GLN A 418 -1.63 0.68 -12.53
N ALA A 419 -1.04 1.48 -13.43
CA ALA A 419 -1.70 2.65 -14.02
C ALA A 419 -2.95 2.25 -14.82
N LEU A 420 -2.87 1.22 -15.67
CA LEU A 420 -4.01 0.75 -16.45
C LEU A 420 -5.14 0.23 -15.55
N LEU A 421 -4.80 -0.60 -14.55
CA LEU A 421 -5.77 -1.14 -13.60
C LEU A 421 -6.45 -0.02 -12.81
N LYS A 422 -5.68 0.97 -12.30
CA LYS A 422 -6.21 2.15 -11.62
C LYS A 422 -7.21 2.91 -12.49
N LEU A 423 -6.87 3.14 -13.75
CA LEU A 423 -7.66 3.96 -14.67
C LEU A 423 -8.88 3.26 -15.24
N THR A 424 -9.04 1.95 -15.06
CA THR A 424 -10.12 1.17 -15.68
C THR A 424 -10.99 0.37 -14.68
N SER A 425 -10.49 0.15 -13.47
CA SER A 425 -11.25 -0.49 -12.38
C SER A 425 -12.49 0.35 -11.93
N PRO A 426 -13.45 -0.26 -11.23
CA PRO A 426 -14.55 0.45 -10.56
C PRO A 426 -14.01 1.38 -9.47
N GLY A 427 -14.47 2.63 -9.43
CA GLY A 427 -13.95 3.70 -8.58
C GLY A 427 -13.56 4.95 -9.38
N VAL A 428 -13.05 5.96 -8.69
CA VAL A 428 -12.56 7.22 -9.26
C VAL A 428 -11.03 7.23 -9.18
N PRO A 429 -10.29 7.15 -10.29
CA PRO A 429 -8.83 7.11 -10.25
C PRO A 429 -8.26 8.42 -9.71
N ASP A 430 -7.31 8.32 -8.79
CA ASP A 430 -6.52 9.43 -8.27
C ASP A 430 -5.08 9.39 -8.81
N ILE A 431 -4.52 10.56 -9.13
CA ILE A 431 -3.14 10.70 -9.63
C ILE A 431 -2.49 11.80 -8.83
N TYR A 432 -1.63 11.39 -7.89
CA TYR A 432 -0.79 12.34 -7.18
C TYR A 432 0.16 13.05 -8.15
N GLN A 433 0.32 14.36 -7.96
CA GLN A 433 1.05 15.23 -8.88
C GLN A 433 2.41 14.64 -9.29
N GLY A 434 2.67 14.59 -10.59
CA GLY A 434 3.91 14.06 -11.16
C GLY A 434 3.92 12.57 -11.49
N ASN A 435 2.94 11.78 -11.00
CA ASN A 435 2.85 10.33 -11.22
C ASN A 435 2.19 9.93 -12.56
N GLU A 436 1.84 10.89 -13.41
CA GLU A 436 1.48 10.64 -14.81
C GLU A 436 2.66 10.10 -15.63
N ILE A 437 3.89 10.26 -15.14
CA ILE A 437 5.12 9.59 -15.61
C ILE A 437 5.70 8.69 -14.52
N LEU A 438 6.83 8.04 -14.81
CA LEU A 438 7.58 7.30 -13.81
C LEU A 438 8.16 8.27 -12.78
N GLU A 439 7.78 8.13 -11.51
CA GLU A 439 8.20 9.00 -10.40
C GLU A 439 8.79 8.16 -9.27
N PHE A 440 10.02 8.48 -8.83
CA PHE A 440 10.78 7.68 -7.86
C PHE A 440 11.01 8.41 -6.54
N SER A 441 9.93 8.90 -5.95
CA SER A 441 9.93 9.60 -4.66
C SER A 441 9.82 8.65 -3.46
N LEU A 442 10.52 8.98 -2.39
CA LEU A 442 10.43 8.34 -1.08
C LEU A 442 9.47 9.13 -0.16
N VAL A 443 9.36 8.72 1.10
CA VAL A 443 8.49 9.37 2.09
C VAL A 443 8.79 10.88 2.23
N ASP A 444 7.77 11.65 2.61
CA ASP A 444 7.86 13.07 3.00
C ASP A 444 9.17 13.38 3.77
N PRO A 445 9.93 14.43 3.40
CA PRO A 445 9.63 15.46 2.40
C PRO A 445 9.97 15.11 0.94
N ASP A 446 10.46 13.92 0.64
CA ASP A 446 10.93 13.61 -0.71
C ASP A 446 9.80 13.58 -1.76
N ASN A 447 8.63 13.09 -1.38
CA ASN A 447 7.40 13.12 -2.20
C ASN A 447 6.72 14.51 -2.28
N ARG A 448 7.33 15.55 -1.69
CA ARG A 448 6.87 16.95 -1.74
C ARG A 448 7.76 17.84 -2.60
N ARG A 449 8.75 17.26 -3.29
CA ARG A 449 9.58 17.99 -4.28
C ARG A 449 8.69 18.62 -5.37
N PRO A 450 9.07 19.80 -5.89
CA PRO A 450 8.28 20.49 -6.91
C PRO A 450 8.21 19.69 -8.20
N VAL A 451 7.05 19.74 -8.84
CA VAL A 451 6.78 19.07 -10.12
C VAL A 451 7.14 19.99 -11.29
N ASP A 452 7.96 19.51 -12.22
CA ASP A 452 8.24 20.25 -13.46
C ASP A 452 7.08 20.11 -14.47
N TYR A 453 6.10 21.01 -14.33
CA TYR A 453 4.94 21.12 -15.23
C TYR A 453 5.27 21.69 -16.61
N LYS A 454 6.43 22.31 -16.80
CA LYS A 454 6.84 22.78 -18.14
C LYS A 454 7.23 21.57 -18.98
N HIS A 455 8.13 20.75 -18.46
CA HIS A 455 8.57 19.52 -19.11
C HIS A 455 7.39 18.58 -19.41
N ARG A 456 6.44 18.44 -18.47
CA ARG A 456 5.25 17.61 -18.67
C ARG A 456 4.32 18.11 -19.78
N ARG A 457 4.17 19.43 -19.93
CA ARG A 457 3.38 20.01 -21.02
C ARG A 457 4.04 19.78 -22.38
N GLU A 458 5.36 19.90 -22.45
CA GLU A 458 6.13 19.59 -23.66
C GLU A 458 6.01 18.11 -24.03
N MET A 459 6.17 17.22 -23.04
CA MET A 459 6.00 15.78 -23.22
C MET A 459 4.59 15.42 -23.73
N LEU A 460 3.56 15.99 -23.11
CA LEU A 460 2.15 15.76 -23.48
C LEU A 460 1.87 16.19 -24.92
N ALA A 461 2.43 17.32 -25.37
CA ALA A 461 2.27 17.81 -26.73
C ALA A 461 2.89 16.87 -27.78
N GLN A 462 4.01 16.22 -27.44
CA GLN A 462 4.70 15.28 -28.32
C GLN A 462 3.92 13.95 -28.51
N LEU A 463 3.05 13.59 -27.58
CA LEU A 463 2.29 12.33 -27.63
C LEU A 463 1.31 12.23 -28.81
N ALA A 464 0.92 13.34 -29.44
CA ALA A 464 0.03 13.33 -30.60
C ALA A 464 0.66 12.62 -31.81
N GLN A 465 1.99 12.65 -31.93
CA GLN A 465 2.75 12.07 -33.04
C GLN A 465 3.58 10.84 -32.61
N ALA A 466 3.49 10.44 -31.34
CA ALA A 466 4.32 9.36 -30.80
C ALA A 466 3.95 8.00 -31.41
N ASN A 467 4.96 7.25 -31.84
CA ASN A 467 4.79 5.86 -32.26
C ASN A 467 4.74 4.95 -31.02
N PRO A 468 3.67 4.16 -30.80
CA PRO A 468 3.58 3.28 -29.64
C PRO A 468 4.73 2.28 -29.47
N ARG A 469 5.36 1.81 -30.56
CA ARG A 469 6.54 0.93 -30.46
C ARG A 469 7.75 1.67 -29.89
N GLU A 470 7.99 2.89 -30.37
CA GLU A 470 9.09 3.73 -29.88
C GLU A 470 8.94 4.03 -28.38
N LEU A 471 7.70 4.25 -27.91
CA LEU A 471 7.42 4.46 -26.48
C LEU A 471 7.81 3.26 -25.61
N VAL A 472 7.74 2.03 -26.13
CA VAL A 472 8.19 0.82 -25.42
C VAL A 472 9.70 0.77 -25.33
N ASP A 473 10.40 1.10 -26.42
CA ASP A 473 11.86 1.09 -26.45
C ASP A 473 12.46 2.20 -25.58
N LEU A 474 11.82 3.37 -25.55
CA LEU A 474 12.20 4.54 -24.77
C LEU A 474 11.43 4.67 -23.44
N TRP A 475 10.95 3.54 -22.89
CA TRP A 475 10.20 3.52 -21.63
C TRP A 475 10.79 4.32 -20.46
N PRO A 476 12.14 4.47 -20.27
CA PRO A 476 12.68 5.20 -19.13
C PRO A 476 12.32 6.69 -19.12
N ASP A 477 12.03 7.29 -20.28
CA ASP A 477 11.66 8.70 -20.36
C ASP A 477 10.24 9.01 -19.83
N GLY A 478 9.48 7.98 -19.49
CA GLY A 478 8.15 8.09 -18.90
C GLY A 478 7.02 8.41 -19.87
N ARG A 479 7.31 8.68 -21.16
CA ARG A 479 6.29 9.00 -22.17
C ARG A 479 5.26 7.89 -22.34
N ILE A 480 5.67 6.63 -22.23
CA ILE A 480 4.74 5.48 -22.31
C ILE A 480 3.68 5.50 -21.20
N LYS A 481 4.05 5.89 -19.98
CA LYS A 481 3.11 5.99 -18.85
C LYS A 481 2.21 7.22 -18.99
N MET A 482 2.75 8.34 -19.49
CA MET A 482 1.94 9.53 -19.79
C MET A 482 0.94 9.24 -20.92
N PHE A 483 1.37 8.52 -21.96
CA PHE A 483 0.54 8.08 -23.07
C PHE A 483 -0.61 7.18 -22.63
N LEU A 484 -0.31 6.15 -21.84
CA LEU A 484 -1.32 5.29 -21.22
C LEU A 484 -2.32 6.14 -20.41
N THR A 485 -1.79 6.99 -19.52
CA THR A 485 -2.60 7.81 -18.62
C THR A 485 -3.54 8.74 -19.39
N GLN A 486 -3.01 9.45 -20.38
CA GLN A 486 -3.76 10.41 -21.17
C GLN A 486 -4.86 9.73 -22.00
N ARG A 487 -4.54 8.65 -22.72
CA ARG A 487 -5.52 7.95 -23.58
C ARG A 487 -6.61 7.27 -22.75
N ALA A 488 -6.24 6.62 -21.66
CA ALA A 488 -7.22 5.97 -20.79
C ALA A 488 -8.14 7.00 -20.11
N LEU A 489 -7.62 8.14 -19.64
CA LEU A 489 -8.44 9.22 -19.07
C LEU A 489 -9.35 9.88 -20.10
N GLN A 490 -8.88 10.11 -21.33
CA GLN A 490 -9.70 10.63 -22.42
C GLN A 490 -10.86 9.69 -22.72
N PHE A 491 -10.57 8.40 -22.90
CA PHE A 491 -11.59 7.37 -23.11
C PHE A 491 -12.58 7.30 -21.94
N ARG A 492 -12.08 7.39 -20.70
CA ARG A 492 -12.93 7.41 -19.48
C ARG A 492 -13.86 8.63 -19.43
N ARG A 493 -13.38 9.79 -19.88
CA ARG A 493 -14.14 11.04 -19.96
C ARG A 493 -15.17 11.03 -21.10
N GLU A 494 -14.89 10.38 -22.22
CA GLU A 494 -15.81 10.26 -23.36
C GLU A 494 -16.90 9.22 -23.10
N HIS A 495 -16.63 8.23 -22.24
CA HIS A 495 -17.56 7.14 -21.92
C HIS A 495 -17.86 7.04 -20.42
N VAL A 496 -18.11 8.18 -19.76
CA VAL A 496 -18.35 8.28 -18.29
C VAL A 496 -19.34 7.22 -17.79
N ASP A 497 -20.46 7.03 -18.49
CA ASP A 497 -21.48 6.06 -18.14
C ASP A 497 -20.96 4.61 -18.04
N LEU A 498 -20.11 4.21 -18.98
CA LEU A 498 -19.52 2.86 -18.98
C LEU A 498 -18.68 2.63 -17.72
N PHE A 499 -17.98 3.65 -17.25
CA PHE A 499 -17.12 3.56 -16.07
C PHE A 499 -17.84 3.83 -14.74
N GLN A 500 -18.94 4.56 -14.74
CA GLN A 500 -19.76 4.77 -13.54
C GLN A 500 -20.75 3.62 -13.31
N ARG A 501 -21.38 3.11 -14.37
CA ARG A 501 -22.50 2.16 -14.29
C ARG A 501 -22.23 0.80 -14.91
N GLY A 502 -21.23 0.68 -15.79
CA GLY A 502 -20.94 -0.58 -16.46
C GLY A 502 -20.43 -1.66 -15.51
N SER A 503 -21.05 -2.83 -15.60
CA SER A 503 -20.72 -4.06 -14.86
C SER A 503 -19.25 -4.43 -15.01
N TYR A 504 -18.64 -4.95 -13.93
CA TYR A 504 -17.28 -5.48 -13.93
C TYR A 504 -17.34 -6.99 -14.15
N LEU A 505 -16.68 -7.49 -15.20
CA LEU A 505 -16.69 -8.89 -15.58
C LEU A 505 -15.25 -9.42 -15.58
N PRO A 506 -14.85 -10.25 -14.61
CA PRO A 506 -13.56 -10.94 -14.63
C PRO A 506 -13.42 -11.79 -15.90
N LEU A 507 -12.25 -11.78 -16.54
CA LEU A 507 -11.98 -12.58 -17.72
C LEU A 507 -10.86 -13.56 -17.41
N ARG A 508 -11.07 -14.83 -17.78
CA ARG A 508 -10.11 -15.91 -17.51
C ARG A 508 -9.09 -15.98 -18.63
N ALA A 509 -7.82 -16.05 -18.24
CA ALA A 509 -6.73 -16.41 -19.14
C ALA A 509 -6.47 -17.93 -19.09
N SER A 510 -6.06 -18.49 -20.23
CA SER A 510 -5.71 -19.90 -20.42
C SER A 510 -4.40 -20.00 -21.23
N GLY A 511 -3.68 -21.12 -21.13
CA GLY A 511 -2.39 -21.34 -21.83
C GLY A 511 -1.16 -21.20 -20.92
N THR A 512 0.04 -21.24 -21.50
CA THR A 512 1.31 -21.37 -20.74
C THR A 512 1.55 -20.25 -19.72
N LEU A 513 1.15 -19.01 -20.03
CA LEU A 513 1.43 -17.83 -19.19
C LEU A 513 0.14 -17.23 -18.60
N ALA A 514 -0.92 -18.02 -18.43
CA ALA A 514 -2.21 -17.57 -17.91
C ALA A 514 -2.10 -16.82 -16.57
N GLU A 515 -1.27 -17.31 -15.63
CA GLU A 515 -1.04 -16.65 -14.32
C GLU A 515 -0.36 -15.28 -14.45
N CYS A 516 0.29 -15.00 -15.58
CA CYS A 516 1.01 -13.76 -15.85
C CYS A 516 0.10 -12.70 -16.49
N CYS A 517 -1.20 -12.96 -16.60
CA CYS A 517 -2.19 -12.06 -17.17
C CYS A 517 -3.24 -11.68 -16.11
N ILE A 518 -3.59 -10.40 -16.07
CA ILE A 518 -4.81 -9.90 -15.41
C ILE A 518 -5.72 -9.31 -16.47
N SER A 519 -6.98 -9.76 -16.51
CA SER A 519 -7.94 -9.33 -17.52
C SER A 519 -9.35 -9.20 -16.99
N PHE A 520 -10.07 -8.16 -17.42
CA PHE A 520 -11.48 -7.97 -17.11
C PHE A 520 -12.17 -7.12 -18.18
N ALA A 521 -13.50 -7.16 -18.23
CA ALA A 521 -14.30 -6.23 -19.02
C ALA A 521 -15.10 -5.27 -18.12
N ARG A 522 -15.33 -4.06 -18.62
CA ARG A 522 -16.44 -3.20 -18.19
C ARG A 522 -17.50 -3.23 -19.27
N GLN A 523 -18.75 -3.53 -18.91
CA GLN A 523 -19.85 -3.63 -19.88
C GLN A 523 -21.08 -2.84 -19.43
N LEU A 524 -21.59 -1.98 -20.30
CA LEU A 524 -22.86 -1.30 -20.17
C LEU A 524 -23.66 -1.45 -21.47
N ASP A 525 -24.76 -2.20 -21.41
CA ASP A 525 -25.54 -2.59 -22.58
C ASP A 525 -24.65 -3.30 -23.62
N ARG A 526 -24.67 -2.81 -24.87
CA ARG A 526 -23.81 -3.31 -25.96
C ARG A 526 -22.40 -2.70 -25.95
N ARG A 527 -22.11 -1.71 -25.11
CA ARG A 527 -20.83 -1.01 -25.06
C ARG A 527 -19.90 -1.67 -24.05
N TRP A 528 -18.65 -1.89 -24.41
CA TRP A 528 -17.71 -2.53 -23.50
C TRP A 528 -16.27 -2.08 -23.73
N ILE A 529 -15.45 -2.28 -22.70
CA ILE A 529 -13.99 -2.21 -22.77
C ILE A 529 -13.41 -3.43 -22.06
N VAL A 530 -12.54 -4.17 -22.74
CA VAL A 530 -11.72 -5.28 -22.23
C VAL A 530 -10.35 -4.74 -21.90
N VAL A 531 -9.88 -4.99 -20.70
CA VAL A 531 -8.59 -4.53 -20.17
C VAL A 531 -7.71 -5.74 -19.94
N ILE A 532 -6.46 -5.67 -20.43
CA ILE A 532 -5.48 -6.75 -20.33
C ILE A 532 -4.14 -6.15 -19.95
N ALA A 533 -3.53 -6.69 -18.90
CA ALA A 533 -2.21 -6.27 -18.45
C ALA A 533 -1.36 -7.46 -17.93
N PRO A 534 -0.04 -7.37 -18.04
CA PRO A 534 0.90 -8.37 -17.54
C PRO A 534 1.09 -8.23 -16.04
N ARG A 535 1.33 -9.37 -15.39
CA ARG A 535 1.93 -9.46 -14.06
C ARG A 535 3.02 -10.52 -14.12
N LEU A 536 3.95 -10.48 -13.18
CA LEU A 536 5.05 -11.45 -13.12
C LEU A 536 5.86 -11.51 -14.43
N SER A 537 6.19 -10.32 -14.95
CA SER A 537 6.73 -10.14 -16.30
C SER A 537 8.10 -10.80 -16.52
N SER A 538 8.82 -11.17 -15.47
CA SER A 538 10.05 -11.98 -15.56
C SER A 538 9.83 -13.34 -16.23
N ARG A 539 8.62 -13.92 -16.11
CA ARG A 539 8.25 -15.20 -16.72
C ARG A 539 7.93 -15.07 -18.22
N ILE A 540 7.52 -13.87 -18.65
CA ILE A 540 7.17 -13.56 -20.04
C ILE A 540 8.41 -13.07 -20.81
N GLY A 541 9.22 -12.23 -20.17
CA GLY A 541 10.36 -11.52 -20.76
C GLY A 541 10.07 -10.04 -21.05
N PHE A 542 11.10 -9.28 -21.38
CA PHE A 542 11.03 -7.83 -21.57
C PHE A 542 11.30 -7.39 -23.03
N PRO A 543 10.52 -6.46 -23.61
CA PRO A 543 9.15 -6.11 -23.19
C PRO A 543 8.20 -7.31 -23.39
N PRO A 544 7.13 -7.46 -22.59
CA PRO A 544 6.19 -8.58 -22.67
C PRO A 544 5.17 -8.36 -23.81
N VAL A 545 5.65 -8.44 -25.05
CA VAL A 545 4.87 -8.21 -26.26
C VAL A 545 5.00 -9.37 -27.25
N GLY A 546 3.98 -9.56 -28.08
CA GLY A 546 4.00 -10.51 -29.19
C GLY A 546 4.19 -11.96 -28.76
N GLU A 547 4.94 -12.71 -29.55
CA GLU A 547 5.21 -14.15 -29.40
C GLU A 547 5.73 -14.59 -28.03
N LYS A 548 6.24 -13.67 -27.20
CA LYS A 548 6.62 -13.97 -25.80
C LYS A 548 5.44 -14.47 -24.96
N TRP A 549 4.21 -14.13 -25.34
CA TRP A 549 2.99 -14.64 -24.73
C TRP A 549 2.64 -16.08 -25.08
N LYS A 550 3.34 -16.70 -26.03
CA LYS A 550 3.14 -18.10 -26.45
C LYS A 550 1.66 -18.35 -26.82
N ASP A 551 1.10 -19.47 -26.38
CA ASP A 551 -0.28 -19.92 -26.60
C ASP A 551 -1.31 -19.27 -25.66
N THR A 552 -0.95 -18.19 -24.96
CA THR A 552 -1.82 -17.60 -23.93
C THR A 552 -2.99 -16.85 -24.57
N VAL A 553 -4.20 -17.17 -24.13
CA VAL A 553 -5.45 -16.60 -24.62
C VAL A 553 -6.32 -16.08 -23.48
N VAL A 554 -7.19 -15.11 -23.78
CA VAL A 554 -8.25 -14.64 -22.89
C VAL A 554 -9.61 -15.03 -23.46
N ASP A 555 -10.43 -15.71 -22.66
CA ASP A 555 -11.79 -16.11 -23.04
C ASP A 555 -12.77 -14.93 -22.82
N LEU A 556 -13.58 -14.62 -23.84
CA LEU A 556 -14.53 -13.51 -23.84
C LEU A 556 -15.98 -14.02 -23.71
N PRO A 557 -16.83 -13.43 -22.84
CA PRO A 557 -18.18 -13.90 -22.62
C PRO A 557 -19.11 -13.59 -23.80
N GLU A 558 -20.16 -14.40 -23.95
CA GLU A 558 -21.17 -14.27 -25.01
C GLU A 558 -21.87 -12.91 -25.04
N THR A 559 -21.83 -12.18 -23.93
CA THR A 559 -22.44 -10.85 -23.79
C THR A 559 -21.69 -9.76 -24.55
N LEU A 560 -20.41 -9.94 -24.94
CA LEU A 560 -19.64 -8.92 -25.65
C LEU A 560 -19.81 -9.03 -27.16
N VAL A 561 -20.27 -7.97 -27.82
CA VAL A 561 -20.34 -7.93 -29.29
C VAL A 561 -18.97 -7.57 -29.85
N LEU A 562 -18.33 -8.50 -30.57
CA LEU A 562 -16.92 -8.38 -30.99
C LEU A 562 -16.70 -7.59 -32.29
N GLU A 563 -17.76 -7.26 -33.02
CA GLU A 563 -17.67 -6.44 -34.23
C GLU A 563 -17.11 -5.05 -33.92
N ASN A 564 -16.25 -4.54 -34.81
CA ASN A 564 -15.57 -3.24 -34.69
C ASN A 564 -14.71 -3.10 -33.42
N ALA A 565 -14.23 -4.21 -32.86
CA ALA A 565 -13.30 -4.17 -31.74
C ALA A 565 -11.98 -3.53 -32.16
N ARG A 566 -11.55 -2.54 -31.39
CA ARG A 566 -10.30 -1.81 -31.62
C ARG A 566 -9.59 -1.53 -30.31
N GLU A 567 -8.27 -1.44 -30.39
CA GLU A 567 -7.40 -1.15 -29.27
C GLU A 567 -7.27 0.39 -29.11
N ILE A 568 -7.54 0.94 -27.92
CA ILE A 568 -7.70 2.39 -27.72
C ILE A 568 -6.37 3.16 -27.79
N PHE A 569 -5.24 2.49 -27.55
CA PHE A 569 -3.93 3.13 -27.56
C PHE A 569 -3.37 3.25 -28.99
N THR A 570 -3.55 2.21 -29.80
CA THR A 570 -2.98 2.07 -31.14
C THR A 570 -3.98 2.34 -32.25
N GLY A 571 -5.29 2.31 -31.96
CA GLY A 571 -6.37 2.41 -32.94
C GLY A 571 -6.54 1.17 -33.82
N ARG A 572 -5.75 0.11 -33.58
CA ARG A 572 -5.75 -1.09 -34.41
C ARG A 572 -7.00 -1.93 -34.17
N GLU A 573 -7.59 -2.45 -35.23
CA GLU A 573 -8.61 -3.50 -35.13
C GLU A 573 -8.00 -4.79 -34.58
N ILE A 574 -8.76 -5.51 -33.74
CA ILE A 574 -8.29 -6.73 -33.08
C ILE A 574 -9.10 -7.91 -33.59
N GLY A 575 -8.39 -8.94 -34.07
CA GLY A 575 -8.98 -10.21 -34.43
C GLY A 575 -9.30 -11.06 -33.20
N PHE A 576 -10.31 -11.92 -33.36
CA PHE A 576 -10.64 -12.95 -32.38
C PHE A 576 -10.77 -14.30 -33.08
N ASP A 577 -10.29 -15.35 -32.44
CA ASP A 577 -10.58 -16.72 -32.84
C ASP A 577 -11.81 -17.21 -32.07
N GLY A 578 -12.97 -17.10 -32.72
CA GLY A 578 -14.27 -17.30 -32.09
C GLY A 578 -14.51 -16.32 -30.94
N ARG A 579 -14.39 -16.80 -29.70
CA ARG A 579 -14.54 -16.01 -28.46
C ARG A 579 -13.22 -15.86 -27.69
N ARG A 580 -12.09 -16.11 -28.33
CA ARG A 580 -10.78 -16.04 -27.71
C ARG A 580 -9.95 -14.94 -28.33
N LEU A 581 -9.28 -14.19 -27.46
CA LEU A 581 -8.24 -13.26 -27.87
C LEU A 581 -6.87 -13.88 -27.59
N ASN A 582 -6.06 -14.03 -28.63
CA ASN A 582 -4.65 -14.42 -28.48
C ASN A 582 -3.84 -13.23 -27.95
N LEU A 583 -3.14 -13.41 -26.84
CA LEU A 583 -2.34 -12.34 -26.23
C LEU A 583 -1.11 -11.95 -27.06
N ALA A 584 -0.56 -12.86 -27.87
CA ALA A 584 0.51 -12.52 -28.80
C ALA A 584 0.03 -11.49 -29.84
N GLU A 585 -1.23 -11.58 -30.27
CA GLU A 585 -1.85 -10.59 -31.16
C GLU A 585 -2.26 -9.33 -30.39
N GLY A 586 -3.04 -9.50 -29.31
CA GLY A 586 -3.59 -8.39 -28.52
C GLY A 586 -2.52 -7.46 -27.92
N LEU A 587 -1.35 -8.01 -27.57
CA LEU A 587 -0.22 -7.31 -26.98
C LEU A 587 1.00 -7.26 -27.92
N SER A 588 0.79 -7.18 -29.23
CA SER A 588 1.91 -7.25 -30.19
C SER A 588 2.72 -5.95 -30.34
N ILE A 589 2.23 -4.83 -29.79
CA ILE A 589 2.84 -3.50 -29.89
C ILE A 589 3.17 -2.95 -28.50
N LEU A 590 2.15 -2.87 -27.64
CA LEU A 590 2.27 -2.40 -26.26
C LEU A 590 2.19 -3.58 -25.30
N PRO A 591 2.84 -3.50 -24.13
CA PRO A 591 2.79 -4.55 -23.13
C PRO A 591 1.44 -4.63 -22.41
N PHE A 592 0.49 -3.75 -22.73
CA PHE A 592 -0.86 -3.69 -22.17
C PHE A 592 -1.85 -3.38 -23.28
N ALA A 593 -3.13 -3.69 -23.08
CA ALA A 593 -4.19 -3.39 -24.03
C ALA A 593 -5.49 -2.97 -23.35
N ALA A 594 -6.20 -2.05 -23.99
CA ALA A 594 -7.59 -1.76 -23.69
C ALA A 594 -8.36 -1.80 -25.02
N ILE A 595 -9.21 -2.81 -25.16
CA ILE A 595 -9.92 -3.11 -26.41
C ILE A 595 -11.39 -2.75 -26.20
N THR A 596 -12.01 -2.11 -27.18
CA THR A 596 -13.37 -1.60 -27.06
C THR A 596 -14.12 -1.73 -28.37
N ASN A 597 -15.44 -1.78 -28.31
CA ASN A 597 -16.30 -1.66 -29.48
C ASN A 597 -16.92 -0.26 -29.67
N VAL A 598 -16.59 0.70 -28.79
CA VAL A 598 -17.08 2.07 -28.91
C VAL A 598 -16.08 3.01 -29.58
N ARG A 599 -16.65 3.97 -30.32
CA ARG A 599 -15.94 5.00 -31.08
C ARG A 599 -15.51 6.20 -30.24
#